data_AF-A0A1Q6U207-F1
#
_entry.id   AF-A0A1Q6U207-F1
#
_cell.length_a   1.000
_cell.length_b   1.000
_cell.length_c   1.000
_cell.angle_alpha   90.00
_cell.angle_beta   90.00
_cell.angle_gamma   90.00
#
_symmetry.space_group_name_H-M   'P 1'
#
loop_
_entity.id
_entity.type
_entity.pdbx_description
1 polymer ?
#
loop_
_entity_poly.entity_id
_entity_poly.type
_entity_poly.pdbx_seq_one_letter_code
_entity_poly.pdbx_strand_id
1 'polypeptide(L)'
;MEMNASHEIALLNKREEATLDSKLYFRKKGVDYYPDLTIRKMTELLHRDYEYSILDFGVLTPHTRPEFLHCDKRIVLCNVSPWKTTQFDKFVHKLKKYKVPLEEVKFVNAYGDMIKKNQEQIYKQYGIRVEPAPLLCNPFHITSGCFHFFEQLMKGE
;
A
#
# COMPACT_ATOMS: atom_id res chain seq x y z
N MET A 1 -1.62 8.80 -4.34
CA MET A 1 -2.93 9.44 -4.07
C MET A 1 -3.45 8.85 -2.78
N GLU A 2 -3.72 9.69 -1.79
CA GLU A 2 -4.32 9.28 -0.52
C GLU A 2 -5.85 9.24 -0.68
N MET A 3 -6.41 8.04 -0.63
CA MET A 3 -7.84 7.75 -0.77
C MET A 3 -8.49 7.51 0.59
N ASN A 4 -7.84 7.98 1.65
CA ASN A 4 -8.25 7.84 3.04
C ASN A 4 -8.07 9.20 3.76
N ALA A 5 -8.66 9.34 4.94
CA ALA A 5 -8.72 10.61 5.66
C ALA A 5 -7.57 10.79 6.68
N SER A 6 -6.42 10.11 6.51
CA SER A 6 -5.31 10.22 7.47
C SER A 6 -4.49 11.50 7.31
N HIS A 7 -4.49 12.05 6.09
CA HIS A 7 -3.67 13.18 5.66
C HIS A 7 -2.16 13.00 5.92
N GLU A 8 -1.70 11.75 5.98
CA GLU A 8 -0.29 11.43 6.25
C GLU A 8 0.62 11.86 5.10
N ILE A 9 0.14 11.81 3.85
CA ILE A 9 0.92 12.28 2.69
C ILE A 9 1.21 13.78 2.80
N ALA A 10 0.29 14.58 3.35
CA ALA A 10 0.49 16.02 3.53
C ALA A 10 1.71 16.33 4.42
N LEU A 11 2.07 15.43 5.34
CA LEU A 11 3.22 15.59 6.23
C LEU A 11 4.55 15.61 5.48
N LEU A 12 4.61 15.11 4.24
CA LEU A 12 5.79 15.18 3.37
C LEU A 12 6.09 16.62 2.92
N ASN A 13 5.13 17.54 3.02
CA ASN A 13 5.25 18.93 2.56
C ASN A 13 5.64 19.94 3.66
N LYS A 14 5.92 19.48 4.90
CA LYS A 14 6.14 20.33 6.10
C LYS A 14 7.26 21.38 6.05
N ARG A 15 8.13 21.38 5.02
CA ARG A 15 9.25 22.34 4.91
C ARG A 15 9.01 23.45 3.88
N GLU A 16 7.94 23.36 3.10
CA GLU A 16 7.51 24.44 2.22
C GLU A 16 6.28 25.08 2.85
N GLU A 17 6.46 26.23 3.50
CA GLU A 17 5.36 27.13 3.84
C GLU A 17 4.64 27.52 2.56
N ALA A 18 3.60 26.78 2.20
CA ALA A 18 2.75 27.11 1.08
C ALA A 18 1.33 26.69 1.42
N THR A 19 0.61 27.63 2.03
CA THR A 19 -0.84 27.80 1.90
C THR A 19 -1.63 26.50 1.75
N LEU A 20 -2.13 25.98 2.87
CA LEU A 20 -3.14 24.92 2.91
C LEU A 20 -4.42 25.28 2.14
N ASP A 21 -4.59 26.55 1.78
CA ASP A 21 -5.65 27.03 0.91
C ASP A 21 -5.23 26.99 -0.56
N SER A 22 -5.98 26.23 -1.37
CA SER A 22 -6.08 26.22 -2.85
C SER A 22 -5.44 25.11 -3.70
N LYS A 23 -4.57 24.22 -3.19
CA LYS A 23 -3.93 23.20 -4.05
C LYS A 23 -4.37 21.76 -3.73
N LEU A 24 -4.99 21.12 -4.74
CA LEU A 24 -5.38 19.70 -4.75
C LEU A 24 -4.20 18.73 -4.55
N TYR A 25 -2.98 19.16 -4.87
CA TYR A 25 -1.76 18.35 -4.80
C TYR A 25 -0.53 19.22 -4.57
N PHE A 26 0.59 18.60 -4.17
CA PHE A 26 1.92 19.21 -4.15
C PHE A 26 2.90 18.34 -4.93
N ARG A 27 3.95 18.96 -5.49
CA ARG A 27 4.99 18.24 -6.25
C ARG A 27 6.26 18.15 -5.44
N LYS A 28 6.83 16.95 -5.34
CA LYS A 28 8.12 16.74 -4.67
C LYS A 28 8.91 15.65 -5.41
N LYS A 29 10.17 15.97 -5.75
CA LYS A 29 11.10 15.03 -6.45
C LYS A 29 10.48 14.40 -7.72
N GLY A 30 9.73 15.19 -8.51
CA GLY A 30 9.10 14.73 -9.75
C GLY A 30 7.80 13.96 -9.57
N VAL A 31 7.31 13.78 -8.34
CA VAL A 31 6.06 13.07 -8.03
C VAL A 31 4.98 14.08 -7.60
N ASP A 32 3.77 13.92 -8.12
CA ASP A 32 2.58 14.66 -7.70
C ASP A 32 1.85 13.91 -6.58
N TYR A 33 1.78 14.51 -5.41
CA TYR A 33 1.16 13.95 -4.21
C TYR A 33 -0.20 14.57 -3.95
N TYR A 34 -1.23 13.73 -3.87
CA TYR A 34 -2.61 14.10 -3.61
C TYR A 34 -2.98 13.63 -2.19
N PRO A 35 -3.01 14.51 -1.16
CA PRO A 35 -3.16 14.11 0.24
C PRO A 35 -4.61 13.95 0.71
N ASP A 36 -5.59 14.31 -0.11
CA ASP A 36 -7.01 14.15 0.20
C ASP A 36 -7.79 14.01 -1.10
N LEU A 37 -8.01 12.77 -1.53
CA LEU A 37 -8.64 12.49 -2.81
C LEU A 37 -9.90 11.63 -2.63
N THR A 38 -10.99 12.11 -3.21
CA THR A 38 -12.24 11.34 -3.32
C THR A 38 -12.20 10.45 -4.56
N ILE A 39 -12.95 9.34 -4.54
CA ILE A 39 -13.09 8.42 -5.68
C ILE A 39 -13.47 9.17 -6.96
N ARG A 40 -14.37 10.16 -6.87
CA ARG A 40 -14.77 10.99 -8.02
C ARG A 40 -13.59 11.73 -8.67
N LYS A 41 -12.75 12.39 -7.87
CA LYS A 41 -11.59 13.13 -8.38
C LYS A 41 -10.48 12.19 -8.87
N MET A 42 -10.38 10.99 -8.28
CA MET A 42 -9.43 9.97 -8.71
C MET A 42 -9.67 9.56 -10.16
N THR A 43 -10.91 9.30 -10.57
CA THR A 43 -11.21 8.95 -11.97
C THR A 43 -10.73 10.01 -12.95
N GLU A 44 -10.88 11.31 -12.65
CA GLU A 44 -10.37 12.39 -13.50
C GLU A 44 -8.83 12.41 -13.58
N LEU A 45 -8.15 12.03 -12.50
CA LEU A 45 -6.69 12.01 -12.44
C LEU A 45 -6.06 10.79 -13.11
N LEU A 46 -6.73 9.64 -13.09
CA LEU A 46 -6.26 8.41 -13.74
C LEU A 46 -6.20 8.54 -15.27
N HIS A 47 -6.91 9.50 -15.87
CA HIS A 47 -6.86 9.79 -17.31
C HIS A 47 -5.72 10.74 -17.72
N ARG A 48 -4.90 11.21 -16.77
CA ARG A 48 -3.74 12.06 -17.07
C ARG A 48 -2.55 11.21 -17.49
N ASP A 49 -1.60 11.84 -18.18
CA ASP A 49 -0.33 11.21 -18.58
C ASP A 49 0.62 11.02 -17.38
N TYR A 50 0.27 10.09 -16.49
CA TYR A 50 1.17 9.55 -15.49
C TYR A 50 1.65 8.17 -15.92
N GLU A 51 2.96 7.93 -15.82
CA GLU A 51 3.53 6.61 -16.09
C GLU A 51 3.04 5.57 -15.07
N TYR A 52 2.93 5.97 -13.80
CA TYR A 52 2.42 5.14 -12.71
C TYR A 52 1.53 5.96 -11.77
N SER A 53 0.46 5.33 -11.29
CA SER A 53 -0.39 5.86 -10.22
C SER A 53 -0.39 4.93 -9.02
N ILE A 54 -0.03 5.45 -7.84
CA ILE A 54 -0.08 4.71 -6.57
C ILE A 54 -1.29 5.18 -5.79
N LEU A 55 -2.20 4.27 -5.45
CA LEU A 55 -3.41 4.53 -4.68
C LEU A 55 -3.23 3.99 -3.26
N ASP A 56 -3.28 4.87 -2.26
CA ASP A 56 -3.25 4.51 -0.85
C ASP A 56 -4.67 4.54 -0.28
N PHE A 57 -5.28 3.36 -0.17
CA PHE A 57 -6.62 3.19 0.37
C PHE A 57 -6.68 3.15 1.90
N GLY A 58 -5.54 3.14 2.60
CA GLY A 58 -5.48 2.82 4.02
C GLY A 58 -6.14 1.47 4.32
N VAL A 59 -7.13 1.46 5.21
CA VAL A 59 -7.93 0.24 5.48
C VAL A 59 -9.00 0.06 4.41
N LEU A 60 -8.92 -1.03 3.65
CA LEU A 60 -9.90 -1.34 2.61
C LEU A 60 -11.35 -1.35 3.15
N THR A 61 -12.25 -0.69 2.43
CA THR A 61 -13.68 -0.57 2.73
C THR A 61 -14.52 -1.10 1.56
N PRO A 62 -15.84 -1.34 1.75
CA PRO A 62 -16.70 -1.72 0.62
C PRO A 62 -16.73 -0.68 -0.51
N HIS A 63 -16.55 0.61 -0.17
CA HIS A 63 -16.56 1.71 -1.14
C HIS A 63 -15.27 1.78 -1.96
N THR A 64 -14.12 1.50 -1.34
CA THR A 64 -12.80 1.53 -2.01
C THR A 64 -12.42 0.20 -2.66
N ARG A 65 -13.14 -0.89 -2.35
CA ARG A 65 -12.90 -2.22 -2.89
C ARG A 65 -12.99 -2.33 -4.42
N PRO A 66 -13.96 -1.73 -5.13
CA PRO A 66 -13.98 -1.77 -6.59
C PRO A 66 -12.69 -1.22 -7.20
N GLU A 67 -12.26 -0.04 -6.75
CA GLU A 67 -11.04 0.61 -7.23
C GLU A 67 -9.78 -0.20 -6.91
N PHE A 68 -9.71 -0.79 -5.72
CA PHE A 68 -8.61 -1.69 -5.36
C PHE A 68 -8.53 -2.90 -6.31
N LEU A 69 -9.66 -3.44 -6.75
CA LEU A 69 -9.67 -4.57 -7.70
C LEU A 69 -9.34 -4.14 -9.13
N HIS A 70 -9.57 -2.88 -9.49
CA HIS A 70 -9.17 -2.31 -10.78
C HIS A 70 -7.67 -2.02 -10.89
N CYS A 71 -6.94 -1.94 -9.77
CA CYS A 71 -5.49 -1.80 -9.81
C CYS A 71 -4.80 -3.01 -10.48
N ASP A 72 -3.81 -2.73 -11.34
CA ASP A 72 -2.96 -3.75 -11.97
C ASP A 72 -2.13 -4.54 -10.97
N LYS A 73 -1.70 -3.86 -9.90
CA LYS A 73 -0.94 -4.43 -8.79
C LYS A 73 -1.66 -4.13 -7.49
N ARG A 74 -1.91 -5.18 -6.71
CA ARG A 74 -2.62 -5.10 -5.43
C ARG A 74 -1.68 -5.53 -4.33
N ILE A 75 -1.24 -4.56 -3.54
CA ILE A 75 -0.28 -4.76 -2.47
C ILE A 75 -0.97 -4.46 -1.15
N VAL A 76 -0.81 -5.38 -0.19
CA VAL A 76 -1.29 -5.21 1.18
C VAL A 76 -0.09 -5.15 2.10
N LEU A 77 0.05 -4.03 2.79
CA LEU A 77 0.94 -3.91 3.94
C LEU A 77 0.24 -4.50 5.17
N CYS A 78 0.85 -5.51 5.78
CA CYS A 78 0.32 -6.17 6.97
C CYS A 78 1.36 -6.24 8.09
N ASN A 79 0.88 -6.53 9.30
CA ASN A 79 1.71 -6.86 10.44
C ASN A 79 1.38 -8.29 10.86
N VAL A 80 2.39 -9.15 10.81
CA VAL A 80 2.29 -10.59 11.07
C VAL A 80 3.16 -11.03 12.26
N SER A 81 3.47 -10.08 13.14
CA SER A 81 4.18 -10.37 14.39
C SER A 81 3.39 -11.40 15.22
N PRO A 82 4.08 -12.32 15.94
CA PRO A 82 3.43 -13.39 16.70
C PRO A 82 2.32 -12.93 17.67
N TRP A 83 2.45 -11.72 18.22
CA TRP A 83 1.49 -11.15 19.18
C TRP A 83 0.30 -10.42 18.52
N LYS A 84 0.28 -10.27 17.19
CA LYS A 84 -0.82 -9.61 16.44
C LYS A 84 -1.57 -10.56 15.50
N THR A 85 -1.40 -11.87 15.65
CA THR A 85 -2.05 -12.89 14.81
C THR A 85 -3.57 -12.69 14.69
N THR A 86 -4.26 -12.40 15.80
CA THR A 86 -5.70 -12.13 15.79
C THR A 86 -6.11 -10.95 14.89
N GLN A 87 -5.26 -9.93 14.76
CA GLN A 87 -5.55 -8.77 13.89
C GLN A 87 -5.40 -9.15 12.43
N PHE A 88 -4.34 -9.90 12.09
CA PHE A 88 -4.12 -10.43 10.75
C PHE A 88 -5.26 -11.37 10.34
N ASP A 89 -5.69 -12.27 11.23
CA ASP A 89 -6.81 -13.18 10.99
C ASP A 89 -8.09 -12.40 10.66
N LYS A 90 -8.46 -11.43 11.50
CA LYS A 90 -9.64 -10.56 11.25
C LYS A 90 -9.54 -9.84 9.92
N PHE A 91 -8.35 -9.38 9.55
CA PHE A 91 -8.12 -8.70 8.29
C PHE A 91 -8.30 -9.64 7.08
N VAL A 92 -7.72 -10.85 7.11
CA VAL A 92 -7.91 -11.85 6.04
C VAL A 92 -9.38 -12.24 5.90
N HIS A 93 -10.11 -12.42 7.00
CA HIS A 93 -11.55 -12.67 6.96
C HIS A 93 -12.33 -11.51 6.35
N LYS A 94 -11.92 -10.25 6.59
CA LYS A 94 -12.51 -9.07 5.97
C LYS A 94 -12.29 -9.05 4.46
N LEU A 95 -11.09 -9.38 3.98
CA LEU A 95 -10.79 -9.49 2.55
C LEU A 95 -11.64 -10.59 1.88
N LYS A 96 -11.77 -11.75 2.52
CA LYS A 96 -12.64 -12.84 2.04
C LYS A 96 -14.10 -12.41 1.98
N LYS A 97 -14.61 -11.72 3.01
CA LYS A 97 -15.97 -11.15 3.03
C LYS A 97 -16.18 -10.17 1.87
N TYR A 98 -15.15 -9.40 1.53
CA TYR A 98 -15.16 -8.48 0.40
C TYR A 98 -14.88 -9.16 -0.94
N LYS A 99 -14.77 -10.50 -1.00
CA LYS A 99 -14.50 -11.25 -2.23
C LYS A 99 -13.28 -10.68 -2.97
N VAL A 100 -12.20 -10.43 -2.23
CA VAL A 100 -10.89 -10.09 -2.80
C VAL A 100 -10.16 -11.42 -3.10
N PRO A 101 -9.73 -11.67 -4.34
CA PRO A 101 -8.92 -12.84 -4.68
C PRO A 101 -7.55 -12.70 -4.00
N LEU A 102 -7.26 -13.56 -3.02
CA LEU A 102 -6.06 -13.40 -2.19
C LEU A 102 -4.79 -13.79 -2.95
N GLU A 103 -4.93 -14.68 -3.92
CA GLU A 103 -3.91 -15.12 -4.86
C GLU A 103 -3.39 -13.98 -5.75
N GLU A 104 -4.24 -13.02 -6.10
CA GLU A 104 -3.87 -11.85 -6.90
C GLU A 104 -3.37 -10.66 -6.04
N VAL A 105 -3.14 -10.87 -4.74
CA VAL A 105 -2.69 -9.85 -3.79
C VAL A 105 -1.31 -10.20 -3.25
N LYS A 106 -0.37 -9.26 -3.38
CA LYS A 106 0.96 -9.36 -2.75
C LYS A 106 0.88 -8.89 -1.31
N PHE A 107 1.14 -9.78 -0.36
CA PHE A 107 1.19 -9.46 1.06
C PHE A 107 2.62 -9.16 1.50
N VAL A 108 2.80 -8.01 2.12
CA VAL A 108 4.11 -7.51 2.54
C VAL A 108 4.07 -7.18 4.03
N ASN A 109 4.97 -7.77 4.81
CA ASN A 109 5.12 -7.44 6.22
C ASN A 109 5.88 -6.12 6.37
N ALA A 110 5.21 -5.09 6.86
CA ALA A 110 5.80 -3.76 7.05
C ALA A 110 6.78 -3.68 8.24
N TYR A 111 6.80 -4.69 9.12
CA TYR A 111 7.56 -4.67 10.37
C TYR A 111 8.55 -5.83 10.46
N GLY A 112 9.77 -5.58 9.98
CA GLY A 112 10.96 -6.40 10.23
C GLY A 112 10.86 -7.87 9.82
N ASP A 113 11.82 -8.64 10.31
CA ASP A 113 11.93 -10.06 9.97
C ASP A 113 10.78 -10.87 10.56
N MET A 114 10.17 -11.68 9.71
CA MET A 114 9.22 -12.70 10.15
C MET A 114 9.97 -13.91 10.69
N ILE A 115 9.47 -14.48 11.78
CA ILE A 115 9.91 -15.81 12.22
C ILE A 115 9.41 -16.84 11.20
N LYS A 116 10.30 -17.69 10.67
CA LYS A 116 9.98 -18.74 9.67
C LYS A 116 8.73 -19.56 10.04
N LYS A 117 8.59 -19.92 11.31
CA LYS A 117 7.43 -20.67 11.83
C LYS A 117 6.10 -19.94 11.58
N ASN A 118 6.08 -18.61 11.68
CA ASN A 118 4.89 -17.81 11.40
C ASN A 118 4.54 -17.83 9.92
N GLN A 119 5.53 -17.76 9.03
CA GLN A 119 5.32 -17.86 7.57
C GLN A 119 4.65 -19.18 7.19
N GLU A 120 5.19 -20.30 7.70
CA GLU A 120 4.61 -21.62 7.42
C GLU A 120 3.19 -21.75 7.95
N GLN A 121 2.90 -21.21 9.14
CA GLN A 121 1.56 -21.24 9.71
C GLN A 121 0.57 -20.42 8.88
N ILE A 122 0.93 -19.21 8.48
CA ILE A 122 0.09 -18.35 7.63
C ILE A 122 -0.18 -19.03 6.28
N TYR A 123 0.86 -19.61 5.67
CA TYR A 123 0.72 -20.32 4.40
C TYR A 123 -0.19 -21.54 4.53
N LYS A 124 -0.01 -22.38 5.56
CA LYS A 124 -0.87 -23.55 5.80
C LYS A 124 -2.33 -23.18 6.05
N GLN A 125 -2.57 -22.07 6.76
CA GLN A 125 -3.92 -21.66 7.14
C GLN A 125 -4.66 -20.91 6.03
N TYR A 126 -3.96 -20.11 5.24
CA TYR A 126 -4.58 -19.17 4.30
C TYR A 126 -4.13 -19.32 2.84
N GLY A 127 -3.08 -20.10 2.57
CA GLY A 127 -2.43 -20.14 1.25
C GLY A 127 -1.65 -18.87 0.91
N ILE A 128 -1.46 -17.96 1.88
CA ILE A 128 -0.83 -16.66 1.67
C ILE A 128 0.67 -16.74 1.94
N ARG A 129 1.47 -16.22 1.01
CA ARG A 129 2.89 -15.91 1.24
C ARG A 129 3.02 -14.45 1.62
N VAL A 130 3.79 -14.17 2.67
CA VAL A 130 4.04 -12.82 3.15
C VAL A 130 5.53 -12.53 3.05
N GLU A 131 5.87 -11.52 2.25
CA GLU A 131 7.24 -11.10 2.01
C GLU A 131 7.66 -10.01 3.01
N PRO A 132 8.85 -10.09 3.63
CA PRO A 132 9.32 -9.03 4.51
C PRO A 132 9.73 -7.79 3.70
N ALA A 133 9.20 -6.61 4.05
CA ALA A 133 9.68 -5.37 3.48
C ALA A 133 11.11 -5.06 3.99
N PRO A 134 12.03 -4.60 3.12
CA PRO A 134 13.32 -4.11 3.57
C PRO A 134 13.14 -2.85 4.41
N LEU A 135 13.97 -2.69 5.44
CA LEU A 135 14.00 -1.46 6.23
C LEU A 135 14.63 -0.33 5.40
N LEU A 136 13.82 0.70 5.11
CA LEU A 136 14.29 1.91 4.45
C LEU A 136 14.43 3.04 5.47
N CYS A 137 15.66 3.36 5.88
CA CYS A 137 15.93 4.50 6.75
C CYS A 137 15.58 5.85 6.10
N ASN A 138 15.63 5.91 4.77
CA ASN A 138 15.18 7.05 3.98
C ASN A 138 14.39 6.55 2.77
N PRO A 139 13.08 6.85 2.66
CA PRO A 139 12.24 6.38 1.56
C PRO A 139 12.61 6.99 0.20
N PHE A 140 13.40 8.06 0.16
CA PHE A 140 13.89 8.69 -1.07
C PHE A 140 15.29 8.18 -1.48
N HIS A 141 15.85 7.22 -0.75
CA HIS A 141 17.16 6.65 -1.05
C HIS A 141 17.09 5.13 -0.99
N ILE A 142 16.91 4.52 -2.15
CA ILE A 142 16.92 3.07 -2.33
C ILE A 142 18.36 2.64 -2.63
N THR A 143 18.87 1.69 -1.88
CA THR A 143 20.19 1.08 -2.12
C THR A 143 20.04 -0.23 -2.87
N SER A 144 21.12 -0.70 -3.52
CA SER A 144 21.13 -1.95 -4.28
C SER A 144 20.68 -3.17 -3.47
N GLY A 145 20.87 -3.16 -2.15
CA GLY A 145 20.39 -4.21 -1.25
C GLY A 145 18.87 -4.38 -1.24
N CYS A 146 18.09 -3.39 -1.70
CA CYS A 146 16.64 -3.45 -1.76
C CYS A 146 16.11 -3.77 -3.17
N PHE A 147 16.96 -3.79 -4.20
CA PHE A 147 16.51 -3.89 -5.60
C PHE A 147 15.78 -5.20 -5.86
N HIS A 148 16.35 -6.32 -5.41
CA HIS A 148 15.71 -7.63 -5.57
C HIS A 148 14.28 -7.66 -4.98
N PHE A 149 14.05 -7.03 -3.82
CA PHE A 149 12.70 -6.95 -3.24
C PHE A 149 11.73 -6.20 -4.16
N PHE A 150 12.12 -5.02 -4.65
CA PHE A 150 11.26 -4.22 -5.51
C PHE A 150 11.02 -4.87 -6.88
N GLU A 151 12.02 -5.53 -7.45
CA GLU A 151 11.86 -6.30 -8.69
C GLU A 151 10.83 -7.41 -8.51
N GLN A 152 10.89 -8.19 -7.43
CA GLN A 152 9.92 -9.23 -7.15
C GLN A 152 8.53 -8.67 -6.84
N LEU A 153 8.46 -7.53 -6.15
CA LEU A 153 7.21 -6.84 -5.86
C LEU A 153 6.53 -6.36 -7.16
N MET A 154 7.30 -5.87 -8.13
CA MET A 154 6.78 -5.33 -9.39
C MET A 154 6.59 -6.38 -10.48
N LYS A 155 7.23 -7.55 -10.37
CA LYS A 155 7.13 -8.63 -11.35
C LYS A 155 5.66 -8.95 -11.70
N GLY A 156 5.37 -9.01 -13.01
CA GLY A 156 4.18 -9.61 -13.60
C GLY A 156 3.99 -11.05 -13.13
N GLU A 157 2.75 -11.50 -13.05
CA GLU A 157 2.49 -12.93 -13.23
C GLU A 157 2.71 -13.30 -14.70
#